data_AF-E0UN87-F1
#
_entry.id   AF-E0UN87-F1
#
_cell.length_a   1.000
_cell.length_b   1.000
_cell.length_c   1.000
_cell.angle_alpha   90.00
_cell.angle_beta   90.00
_cell.angle_gamma   90.00
#
_symmetry.space_group_name_H-M   'P 1'
#
loop_
_entity.id
_entity.type
_entity.pdbx_description
1 polymer ?
#
loop_
_entity_poly.entity_id
_entity_poly.type
_entity_poly.pdbx_seq_one_letter_code
_entity_poly.pdbx_strand_id
1 'polypeptide(L)'
;MNSITLPSSIRDEFSINPDGSTRTSIRGAARLAGVDHKALTYHFTSGEKSLTKLGQKLMEQGFIPRSFFQAGIPLKAIHIIIQHYAFEAGSKCRQKAFNNYYQLNNLPIPHQKFASNKVTRVEDFYRNTWAAKLNGQIEIFTTAGKIDILTSSEVIEVKNLKNWKAAYRKSL
;
A
#
# COMPACT_ATOMS: atom_id res chain seq x y z
N MET A 1 -6.96 17.83 -5.33
CA MET A 1 -6.88 17.16 -4.02
C MET A 1 -7.62 15.83 -4.12
N ASN A 2 -6.94 14.69 -4.05
CA ASN A 2 -7.64 13.40 -3.95
C ASN A 2 -8.17 13.28 -2.53
N SER A 3 -9.46 13.57 -2.34
CA SER A 3 -10.15 13.28 -1.09
C SER A 3 -10.24 11.76 -0.95
N ILE A 4 -9.55 11.21 0.06
CA ILE A 4 -9.70 9.82 0.44
C ILE A 4 -11.08 9.71 1.09
N THR A 5 -12.06 9.15 0.39
CA THR A 5 -13.37 8.84 0.95
C THR A 5 -13.28 7.54 1.72
N LEU A 6 -13.74 7.53 2.98
CA LEU A 6 -13.81 6.30 3.78
C LEU A 6 -14.99 5.45 3.31
N PRO A 7 -14.75 4.21 2.85
CA PRO A 7 -15.82 3.25 2.63
C PRO A 7 -16.61 3.00 3.92
N SER A 8 -17.94 2.85 3.82
CA SER A 8 -18.80 2.58 4.97
C SER A 8 -18.39 1.34 5.75
N SER A 9 -17.89 0.30 5.05
CA SER A 9 -17.44 -0.97 5.61
C SER A 9 -16.30 -0.86 6.63
N ILE A 10 -15.51 0.21 6.56
CA ILE A 10 -14.36 0.43 7.45
C ILE A 10 -14.47 1.73 8.24
N ARG A 11 -15.54 2.50 8.04
CA ARG A 11 -15.73 3.81 8.66
C ARG A 11 -15.72 3.72 10.19
N ASP A 12 -16.27 2.65 10.74
CA ASP A 12 -16.37 2.42 12.18
C ASP A 12 -15.00 2.23 12.87
N GLU A 13 -13.95 1.95 12.10
CA GLU A 13 -12.58 1.88 12.62
C GLU A 13 -11.96 3.27 12.83
N PHE A 14 -12.64 4.33 12.38
CA PHE A 14 -12.12 5.68 12.40
C PHE A 14 -12.95 6.63 13.25
N SER A 15 -12.24 7.50 13.96
CA SER A 15 -12.81 8.70 14.57
C SER A 15 -12.59 9.89 13.65
N ILE A 16 -13.64 10.68 13.46
CA ILE A 16 -13.59 11.95 12.75
C ILE A 16 -13.50 13.05 13.80
N ASN A 17 -12.40 13.79 13.78
CA ASN A 17 -12.18 14.92 14.67
C ASN A 17 -12.98 16.16 14.19
N PRO A 18 -13.22 17.14 15.07
CA PRO A 18 -13.95 18.36 14.71
C PRO A 18 -13.33 19.16 13.56
N ASP A 19 -12.02 19.04 13.34
CA ASP A 19 -11.27 19.66 12.24
C ASP A 19 -11.40 18.89 10.90
N GLY A 20 -12.24 17.84 10.86
CA GLY A 20 -12.39 16.95 9.71
C GLY A 20 -11.26 15.94 9.53
N SER A 21 -10.22 15.97 10.39
CA SER A 21 -9.16 14.98 10.33
C SER A 21 -9.66 13.62 10.81
N THR A 22 -9.30 12.57 10.06
CA THR A 22 -9.70 11.20 10.39
C THR A 22 -8.52 10.44 10.95
N ARG A 23 -8.72 9.81 12.12
CA ARG A 23 -7.71 8.99 12.79
C ARG A 23 -8.27 7.65 13.24
N THR A 24 -7.40 6.68 13.46
CA THR A 24 -7.73 5.40 14.10
C THR A 24 -6.69 5.06 15.17
N SER A 25 -7.04 4.15 16.08
CA SER A 25 -6.10 3.60 17.06
C SER A 25 -5.10 2.63 16.40
N ILE A 26 -3.99 2.33 17.09
CA ILE A 26 -3.04 1.28 16.63
C ILE A 26 -3.76 -0.07 16.46
N ARG A 27 -4.72 -0.39 17.35
CA ARG A 27 -5.50 -1.62 17.26
C ARG A 27 -6.44 -1.62 16.04
N GLY A 28 -7.08 -0.48 15.76
CA GLY A 28 -7.92 -0.32 14.57
C GLY A 28 -7.11 -0.47 13.28
N ALA A 29 -5.96 0.21 13.19
CA ALA A 29 -5.01 0.04 12.09
C ALA A 29 -4.55 -1.41 11.91
N ALA A 30 -4.27 -2.11 13.01
CA ALA A 30 -3.86 -3.51 12.97
C ALA A 30 -4.99 -4.42 12.46
N ARG A 31 -6.23 -4.19 12.90
CA ARG A 31 -7.42 -4.87 12.38
C ARG A 31 -7.61 -4.61 10.90
N LEU A 32 -7.46 -3.36 10.44
CA LEU A 32 -7.54 -3.00 9.02
C LEU A 32 -6.45 -3.69 8.19
N ALA A 33 -5.24 -3.79 8.71
CA ALA A 33 -4.14 -4.49 8.04
C ALA A 33 -4.18 -6.02 8.19
N GLY A 34 -5.04 -6.58 9.07
CA GLY A 34 -5.09 -8.01 9.35
C GLY A 34 -3.85 -8.55 10.06
N VAL A 35 -3.24 -7.75 10.95
CA VAL A 35 -2.06 -8.11 11.73
C VAL A 35 -2.31 -7.92 13.22
N ASP A 36 -1.42 -8.50 14.04
CA ASP A 36 -1.40 -8.20 15.48
C ASP A 36 -0.90 -6.76 15.69
N HIS A 37 -1.54 -6.01 16.58
CA HIS A 37 -1.11 -4.67 16.99
C HIS A 37 0.35 -4.62 17.45
N LYS A 38 0.89 -5.69 18.03
CA LYS A 38 2.32 -5.80 18.39
C LYS A 38 3.25 -5.63 17.19
N ALA A 39 2.83 -6.06 15.99
CA ALA A 39 3.60 -5.85 14.77
C ALA A 39 3.71 -4.36 14.43
N LEU A 40 2.61 -3.62 14.54
CA LEU A 40 2.62 -2.17 14.34
C LEU A 40 3.42 -1.45 15.43
N THR A 41 3.23 -1.82 16.70
CA THR A 41 4.03 -1.30 17.81
C THR A 41 5.52 -1.49 17.54
N TYR A 42 5.95 -2.68 17.12
CA TYR A 42 7.33 -2.95 16.74
C TYR A 42 7.84 -1.98 15.66
N HIS A 43 7.06 -1.76 14.59
CA HIS A 43 7.42 -0.80 13.53
C HIS A 43 7.51 0.65 14.01
N PHE A 44 6.70 1.03 15.01
CA PHE A 44 6.64 2.41 15.50
C PHE A 44 7.67 2.72 16.59
N THR A 45 8.21 1.68 17.23
CA THR A 45 9.23 1.80 18.29
C THR A 45 10.62 1.35 17.86
N SER A 46 10.80 0.77 16.66
CA SER A 46 12.14 0.43 16.17
C SER A 46 12.93 1.74 16.02
N GLY A 47 13.96 1.92 16.85
CA GLY A 47 14.77 3.14 16.87
C GLY A 47 15.55 3.35 15.56
N GLU A 48 16.17 4.54 15.42
CA GLU A 48 16.86 4.97 14.21
C GLU A 48 17.91 3.97 13.68
N LYS A 49 18.55 3.20 14.57
CA LYS A 49 19.59 2.22 14.21
C LYS A 49 19.07 0.99 13.45
N SER A 50 17.77 0.69 13.46
CA SER A 50 17.19 -0.46 12.74
C SER A 50 15.74 -0.21 12.30
N LEU A 51 15.50 0.95 11.70
CA LEU A 51 14.21 1.31 11.13
C LEU A 51 13.73 0.23 10.16
N THR A 52 12.56 -0.31 10.46
CA THR A 52 11.87 -1.25 9.57
C THR A 52 11.45 -0.58 8.26
N LYS A 53 11.26 -1.35 7.19
CA LYS A 53 10.80 -0.81 5.89
C LYS A 53 9.52 0.02 6.01
N LEU A 54 8.57 -0.41 6.84
CA LEU A 54 7.34 0.36 7.11
C LEU A 54 7.64 1.66 7.88
N GLY A 55 8.47 1.59 8.93
CA GLY A 55 8.91 2.78 9.67
C GLY A 55 9.59 3.81 8.77
N GLN A 56 10.49 3.37 7.90
CA GLN A 56 11.15 4.22 6.89
C GLN A 56 10.12 4.91 5.97
N LYS A 57 9.17 4.15 5.41
CA LYS A 57 8.13 4.71 4.53
C LYS A 57 7.26 5.76 5.20
N LEU A 58 6.92 5.54 6.48
CA LEU A 58 6.16 6.53 7.25
C LEU A 58 6.97 7.81 7.44
N MET A 59 8.25 7.69 7.80
CA MET A 59 9.14 8.85 7.97
C MET A 59 9.42 9.60 6.66
N GLU A 60 9.61 8.89 5.54
CA GLU A 60 9.72 9.48 4.20
C GLU A 60 8.49 10.32 3.82
N GLN A 61 7.32 10.00 4.39
CA GLN A 61 6.06 10.73 4.18
C GLN A 61 5.81 11.81 5.25
N GLY A 62 6.82 12.14 6.05
CA GLY A 62 6.76 13.19 7.08
C GLY A 62 6.07 12.77 8.38
N PHE A 63 5.79 11.48 8.58
CA PHE A 63 5.23 11.00 9.84
C PHE A 63 6.32 10.66 10.85
N ILE A 64 5.99 10.84 12.13
CA ILE A 64 6.80 10.37 13.25
C ILE A 64 6.05 9.18 13.87
N PRO A 65 6.39 7.91 13.55
CA PRO A 65 5.59 6.76 13.97
C PRO A 65 5.34 6.68 15.47
N ARG A 66 6.30 7.16 16.29
CA ARG A 66 6.17 7.18 17.74
C ARG A 66 5.07 8.11 18.26
N SER A 67 4.68 9.15 17.51
CA SER A 67 3.58 10.05 17.93
C SER A 67 2.20 9.39 17.85
N PHE A 68 2.08 8.29 17.09
CA PHE A 68 0.81 7.57 16.91
C PHE A 68 0.25 6.95 18.19
N PHE A 69 1.09 6.70 19.20
CA PHE A 69 0.63 6.19 20.50
C PHE A 69 -0.24 7.18 21.26
N GLN A 70 0.03 8.48 21.08
CA GLN A 70 -0.71 9.55 21.76
C GLN A 70 -1.78 10.13 20.86
N ALA A 71 -1.44 10.39 19.59
CA ALA A 71 -2.30 11.14 18.69
C ALA A 71 -3.20 10.23 17.83
N GLY A 72 -3.02 8.91 17.86
CA GLY A 72 -3.63 8.01 16.88
C GLY A 72 -3.00 8.12 15.49
N ILE A 73 -3.40 7.22 14.60
CA ILE A 73 -2.83 7.09 13.25
C ILE A 73 -3.73 7.83 12.26
N PRO A 74 -3.21 8.82 11.53
CA PRO A 74 -3.98 9.54 10.51
C PRO A 74 -4.27 8.67 9.29
N LEU A 75 -5.37 8.94 8.58
CA LEU A 75 -5.81 8.16 7.42
C LEU A 75 -4.75 7.98 6.31
N LYS A 76 -3.93 9.02 6.07
CA LYS A 76 -2.79 8.92 5.13
C LYS A 76 -1.73 7.90 5.58
N ALA A 77 -1.43 7.83 6.87
CA ALA A 77 -0.52 6.82 7.41
C ALA A 77 -1.14 5.41 7.35
N ILE A 78 -2.47 5.30 7.51
CA ILE A 78 -3.18 4.03 7.33
C ILE A 78 -3.06 3.50 5.90
N HIS A 79 -3.13 4.35 4.89
CA HIS A 79 -2.89 3.93 3.50
C HIS A 79 -1.52 3.27 3.32
N ILE A 80 -0.48 3.86 3.90
CA ILE A 80 0.89 3.35 3.82
C ILE A 80 0.99 1.99 4.54
N ILE A 81 0.41 1.87 5.73
CA ILE A 81 0.40 0.63 6.52
C ILE A 81 -0.34 -0.49 5.77
N ILE A 82 -1.52 -0.18 5.24
CA ILE A 82 -2.34 -1.14 4.50
C ILE A 82 -1.63 -1.56 3.22
N GLN A 83 -1.08 -0.63 2.45
CA GLN A 83 -0.30 -0.94 1.25
C GLN A 83 0.90 -1.85 1.57
N HIS A 84 1.60 -1.58 2.68
CA HIS A 84 2.72 -2.40 3.12
C HIS A 84 2.31 -3.85 3.36
N TYR A 85 1.26 -4.08 4.15
CA TYR A 85 0.78 -5.44 4.42
C TYR A 85 -0.03 -6.04 3.27
N ALA A 86 -0.50 -5.26 2.31
CA ALA A 86 -1.13 -5.79 1.12
C ALA A 86 -0.07 -6.39 0.16
N PHE A 87 1.08 -5.74 -0.01
CA PHE A 87 1.98 -6.05 -1.12
C PHE A 87 3.46 -6.24 -0.75
N GLU A 88 3.95 -5.63 0.31
CA GLU A 88 5.39 -5.37 0.47
C GLU A 88 6.01 -6.08 1.68
N ALA A 89 5.19 -6.60 2.59
CA ALA A 89 5.60 -7.30 3.80
C ALA A 89 6.07 -8.75 3.56
N GLY A 90 6.16 -9.19 2.29
CA GLY A 90 6.61 -10.53 1.92
C GLY A 90 5.70 -11.63 2.47
N SER A 91 6.27 -12.56 3.23
CA SER A 91 5.49 -13.63 3.90
C SER A 91 4.52 -13.11 4.97
N LYS A 92 4.61 -11.83 5.33
CA LYS A 92 3.70 -11.17 6.27
C LYS A 92 2.58 -10.40 5.56
N CYS A 93 2.47 -10.46 4.23
CA CYS A 93 1.34 -9.87 3.54
C CYS A 93 0.01 -10.54 3.95
N ARG A 94 -1.09 -9.78 3.94
CA ARG A 94 -2.39 -10.18 4.46
C ARG A 94 -3.50 -9.88 3.46
N GLN A 95 -4.40 -10.86 3.30
CA GLN A 95 -5.60 -10.70 2.45
C GLN A 95 -6.46 -9.53 2.89
N LYS A 96 -6.61 -9.34 4.20
CA LYS A 96 -7.42 -8.25 4.74
C LYS A 96 -6.86 -6.88 4.36
N ALA A 97 -5.53 -6.71 4.43
CA ALA A 97 -4.87 -5.49 3.95
C ALA A 97 -5.07 -5.31 2.45
N PHE A 98 -4.94 -6.36 1.64
CA PHE A 98 -5.21 -6.30 0.21
C PHE A 98 -6.63 -5.81 -0.08
N ASN A 99 -7.66 -6.44 0.49
CA ASN A 99 -9.04 -6.03 0.27
C ASN A 99 -9.29 -4.58 0.70
N ASN A 100 -8.77 -4.20 1.88
CA ASN A 100 -8.93 -2.84 2.39
C ASN A 100 -8.16 -1.79 1.58
N TYR A 101 -7.05 -2.16 0.93
CA TYR A 101 -6.35 -1.29 -0.01
C TYR A 101 -7.26 -0.92 -1.19
N TYR A 102 -7.88 -1.91 -1.83
CA TYR A 102 -8.78 -1.67 -2.95
C TYR A 102 -10.01 -0.86 -2.52
N GLN A 103 -10.61 -1.19 -1.38
CA GLN A 103 -11.75 -0.43 -0.83
C GLN A 103 -11.38 1.04 -0.59
N LEU A 104 -10.26 1.32 0.07
CA LEU A 104 -9.81 2.68 0.37
C LEU A 104 -9.50 3.53 -0.87
N ASN A 105 -9.10 2.89 -1.97
CA ASN A 105 -8.82 3.57 -3.22
C ASN A 105 -10.02 3.56 -4.19
N ASN A 106 -11.19 3.09 -3.76
CA ASN A 106 -12.39 2.92 -4.59
C ASN A 106 -12.11 2.10 -5.87
N LEU A 107 -11.28 1.06 -5.75
CA LEU A 107 -10.91 0.18 -6.85
C LEU A 107 -11.70 -1.14 -6.75
N PRO A 108 -12.10 -1.75 -7.89
CA PRO A 108 -12.71 -3.07 -7.87
C PRO A 108 -11.73 -4.09 -7.31
N ILE A 109 -12.18 -4.91 -6.35
CA ILE A 109 -11.36 -5.99 -5.81
C ILE A 109 -11.17 -7.01 -6.94
N PRO A 110 -9.95 -7.28 -7.40
CA PRO A 110 -9.73 -8.22 -8.49
C PRO A 110 -10.12 -9.63 -8.04
N HIS A 111 -10.77 -10.38 -8.93
CA HIS A 111 -11.04 -11.80 -8.75
C HIS A 111 -9.72 -12.60 -8.83
N GLN A 112 -8.92 -12.58 -7.77
CA GLN A 112 -7.80 -13.49 -7.62
C GLN A 112 -8.17 -14.57 -6.59
N LYS A 113 -8.14 -15.84 -7.04
CA LYS A 113 -8.04 -17.00 -6.15
C LYS A 113 -6.71 -16.87 -5.40
N PHE A 114 -6.73 -16.33 -4.19
CA PHE A 114 -5.60 -16.43 -3.26
C PHE A 114 -5.50 -17.89 -2.79
N ALA A 115 -5.01 -18.75 -3.70
CA ALA A 115 -4.59 -20.08 -3.36
C ALA A 115 -3.37 -19.94 -2.43
N SER A 116 -3.57 -20.19 -1.13
CA SER A 116 -2.53 -20.34 -0.12
C SER A 116 -1.59 -19.13 0.10
N ASN A 117 -1.98 -18.20 0.98
CA ASN A 117 -1.10 -17.42 1.88
C ASN A 117 0.24 -16.82 1.36
N LYS A 118 0.42 -16.59 0.06
CA LYS A 118 1.59 -15.92 -0.49
C LYS A 118 1.12 -14.95 -1.56
N VAL A 119 1.21 -13.66 -1.27
CA VAL A 119 1.16 -12.60 -2.29
C VAL A 119 2.40 -12.75 -3.16
N THR A 120 2.31 -13.62 -4.15
CA THR A 120 3.18 -13.65 -5.32
C THR A 120 2.56 -12.66 -6.32
N ARG A 121 3.13 -11.53 -6.73
CA ARG A 121 4.42 -10.86 -6.51
C ARG A 121 4.15 -9.34 -6.44
N VAL A 122 5.05 -8.56 -5.81
CA VAL A 122 5.05 -7.08 -5.84
C VAL A 122 4.89 -6.50 -7.25
N GLU A 123 5.41 -7.22 -8.24
CA GLU A 123 5.32 -6.93 -9.66
C GLU A 123 3.87 -6.87 -10.17
N ASP A 124 3.04 -7.85 -9.82
CA ASP A 124 1.63 -7.88 -10.21
C ASP A 124 0.85 -6.68 -9.65
N PHE A 125 1.18 -6.27 -8.43
CA PHE A 125 0.59 -5.08 -7.82
C PHE A 125 0.91 -3.81 -8.59
N TYR A 126 2.19 -3.56 -8.87
CA TYR A 126 2.59 -2.37 -9.61
C TYR A 126 2.03 -2.40 -11.03
N ARG A 127 2.08 -3.55 -11.71
CA ARG A 127 1.48 -3.74 -13.03
C ARG A 127 0.00 -3.37 -13.04
N ASN A 128 -0.79 -3.99 -12.17
CA ASN A 128 -2.24 -3.79 -12.15
C ASN A 128 -2.62 -2.37 -11.73
N THR A 129 -1.92 -1.80 -10.75
CA THR A 129 -2.18 -0.43 -10.28
C THR A 129 -1.86 0.61 -11.34
N TRP A 130 -0.76 0.43 -12.07
CA TRP A 130 -0.33 1.37 -13.10
C TRP A 130 -1.17 1.22 -14.36
N ALA A 131 -1.52 0.00 -14.75
CA ALA A 131 -2.44 -0.24 -15.85
C ALA A 131 -3.80 0.45 -15.61
N ALA A 132 -4.36 0.34 -14.40
CA ALA A 132 -5.60 1.03 -14.06
C ALA A 132 -5.46 2.57 -14.10
N LYS A 133 -4.34 3.12 -13.62
CA LYS A 133 -4.10 4.57 -13.61
C LYS A 133 -3.82 5.15 -14.99
N LEU A 134 -3.17 4.39 -15.85
CA LEU A 134 -2.72 4.81 -17.19
C LEU A 134 -3.67 4.35 -18.30
N ASN A 135 -4.79 3.71 -17.93
CA ASN A 135 -5.69 3.04 -18.87
C ASN A 135 -4.94 2.08 -19.82
N GLY A 136 -3.95 1.37 -19.28
CA GLY A 136 -3.09 0.47 -20.00
C GLY A 136 -3.60 -0.97 -20.01
N GLN A 137 -3.34 -1.70 -21.10
CA GLN A 137 -3.58 -3.13 -21.22
C GLN A 137 -2.45 -3.91 -20.56
N ILE A 138 -2.75 -5.04 -19.92
CA ILE A 138 -1.76 -5.85 -19.18
C ILE A 138 -1.42 -7.15 -19.91
N GLU A 139 -0.19 -7.63 -19.70
CA GLU A 139 0.30 -8.94 -20.17
C GLU A 139 0.07 -9.18 -21.68
N ILE A 140 0.37 -8.18 -22.51
CA ILE A 140 0.23 -8.27 -23.95
C ILE A 140 1.34 -9.14 -24.53
N PHE A 141 0.96 -10.18 -25.27
CA PHE A 141 1.89 -11.04 -26.00
C PHE A 141 2.08 -10.51 -27.41
N THR A 142 3.34 -10.30 -27.79
CA THR A 142 3.74 -9.87 -29.13
C THR A 142 4.75 -10.85 -29.70
N THR A 143 5.03 -10.74 -30.99
CA THR A 143 6.11 -11.49 -31.64
C THR A 143 7.50 -11.15 -31.07
N ALA A 144 7.66 -9.98 -30.45
CA ALA A 144 8.90 -9.53 -29.82
C ALA A 144 9.02 -9.93 -28.32
N GLY A 145 7.97 -10.49 -27.73
CA GLY A 145 7.94 -10.89 -26.32
C GLY A 145 6.71 -10.41 -25.56
N LYS A 146 6.76 -10.56 -24.24
CA LYS A 146 5.67 -10.18 -23.31
C LYS A 146 5.88 -8.75 -22.81
N ILE A 147 4.82 -7.94 -22.87
CA ILE A 147 4.75 -6.59 -22.32
C ILE A 147 3.93 -6.60 -21.03
N ASP A 148 4.42 -5.99 -19.95
CA ASP A 148 3.68 -5.96 -18.69
C ASP A 148 2.52 -4.98 -18.73
N ILE A 149 2.73 -3.75 -19.22
CA ILE A 149 1.66 -2.76 -19.46
C ILE A 149 1.90 -2.07 -20.80
N LEU A 150 0.87 -2.01 -21.64
CA LEU A 150 0.84 -1.26 -22.90
C LEU A 150 -0.18 -0.13 -22.78
N THR A 151 0.25 1.11 -22.95
CA THR A 151 -0.64 2.27 -23.04
C THR A 151 -0.69 2.76 -24.50
N SER A 152 -1.45 3.82 -24.78
CA SER A 152 -1.48 4.41 -26.13
C SER A 152 -0.17 5.06 -26.55
N SER A 153 0.74 5.35 -25.62
CA SER A 153 1.98 6.10 -25.86
C SER A 153 3.25 5.39 -25.40
N GLU A 154 3.15 4.43 -24.49
CA GLU A 154 4.30 3.84 -23.81
C GLU A 154 4.14 2.33 -23.59
N VAL A 155 5.28 1.63 -23.61
CA VAL A 155 5.45 0.25 -23.15
C VAL A 155 6.14 0.28 -21.80
N ILE A 156 5.53 -0.32 -20.77
CA ILE A 156 6.06 -0.33 -19.40
C ILE A 156 6.33 -1.78 -19.00
N GLU A 157 7.58 -2.06 -18.64
CA GLU A 157 7.99 -3.34 -18.08
C GLU A 157 8.15 -3.19 -16.56
N VAL A 158 7.44 -4.01 -15.81
CA VAL A 158 7.47 -3.97 -14.35
C VAL A 158 8.51 -4.98 -13.89
N LYS A 159 9.72 -4.51 -13.58
CA LYS A 159 10.78 -5.36 -13.02
C LYS A 159 10.95 -5.11 -11.53
N ASN A 160 11.17 -6.18 -10.77
CA ASN A 160 11.61 -6.07 -9.39
C ASN A 160 13.09 -5.62 -9.32
N LEU A 161 13.32 -4.32 -9.45
CA LEU A 161 14.64 -3.71 -9.29
C LEU A 161 14.84 -3.25 -7.84
N LYS A 162 15.87 -3.76 -7.16
CA LYS A 162 16.36 -3.16 -5.91
C LYS A 162 16.80 -1.72 -6.24
N ASN A 163 16.14 -0.72 -5.67
CA ASN A 163 16.44 0.73 -5.82
C ASN A 163 15.91 1.44 -7.09
N TRP A 164 14.73 1.08 -7.62
CA TRP A 164 14.11 1.77 -8.77
C TRP A 164 13.98 3.31 -8.60
N LYS A 165 13.90 3.83 -7.37
CA LYS A 165 13.92 5.28 -7.08
C LYS A 165 15.17 5.99 -7.64
N ALA A 166 16.29 5.29 -7.83
CA ALA A 166 17.50 5.83 -8.44
C ALA A 166 17.40 5.95 -9.98
N ALA A 167 16.60 5.09 -10.62
CA ALA A 167 16.42 5.10 -12.08
C ALA A 167 15.54 6.28 -12.55
N TYR A 168 14.67 6.80 -11.67
CA TYR A 168 13.71 7.85 -12.00
C TYR A 168 14.34 9.25 -12.17
N ARG A 169 15.62 9.44 -11.86
CA ARG A 169 16.25 10.78 -11.86
C ARG A 169 16.93 11.18 -13.17
N LYS A 170 16.76 10.44 -14.27
CA LYS A 170 17.45 10.69 -15.55
C LYS A 170 16.56 10.97 -16.76
N SER A 171 15.24 11.16 -16.57
CA SER A 171 14.30 11.29 -17.70
C SER A 171 13.43 12.55 -17.67
N LEU A 172 13.88 13.61 -16.99
CA LEU A 172 13.33 14.97 -17.16
C LEU A 172 14.41 15.87 -17.75
#